data_AF-A0A7S2T6K3-F1
#
_entry.id   AF-A0A7S2T6K3-F1
#
_cell.length_a   1.000
_cell.length_b   1.000
_cell.length_c   1.000
_cell.angle_alpha   90.00
_cell.angle_beta   90.00
_cell.angle_gamma   90.00
#
_symmetry.space_group_name_H-M   'P 1'
#
loop_
_entity.id
_entity.type
_entity.pdbx_description
1 polymer ?
#
loop_
_entity_poly.entity_id
_entity_poly.type
_entity_poly.pdbx_seq_one_letter_code
_entity_poly.pdbx_strand_id
1 'polypeptide(L)'
;HEQRGAEIVKEEYPEAFITTSAGVSPMFREFERFTTALINTYIGPKVANYVDNLETGLINAGIGGDLHVMASNGGACTPLMVNEKPVLTVLSGPAAGILG
;
A
#
# COMPACT_ATOMS: atom_id res chain seq x y z
N HIS A 1 -15.80 -4.71 14.57
CA HIS A 1 -14.75 -4.86 15.58
C HIS A 1 -13.40 -4.34 15.11
N GLU A 2 -12.84 -4.78 13.98
CA GLU A 2 -11.53 -4.30 13.51
C GLU A 2 -11.45 -2.79 13.31
N GLN A 3 -12.46 -2.17 12.68
CA GLN A 3 -12.48 -0.69 12.51
C GLN A 3 -12.45 0.04 13.86
N ARG A 4 -13.24 -0.40 14.83
CA ARG A 4 -13.22 0.18 16.18
C ARG A 4 -11.85 0.02 16.85
N GLY A 5 -11.17 -1.10 16.64
CA GLY A 5 -9.80 -1.30 17.11
C GLY A 5 -8.81 -0.35 16.44
N ALA A 6 -8.93 -0.15 15.13
CA ALA A 6 -8.12 0.81 14.38
C ALA A 6 -8.34 2.25 14.86
N GLU A 7 -9.58 2.66 15.12
CA GLU A 7 -9.90 3.98 15.67
C GLU A 7 -9.20 4.21 17.02
N ILE A 8 -9.29 3.26 17.95
CA ILE A 8 -8.64 3.37 19.28
C ILE A 8 -7.12 3.45 19.14
N VAL A 9 -6.52 2.61 18.29
CA VAL A 9 -5.07 2.67 18.05
C VAL A 9 -4.67 4.01 17.44
N LYS A 10 -5.51 4.59 16.56
CA LYS A 10 -5.24 5.91 15.97
C LYS A 10 -5.39 7.05 16.96
N GLU A 11 -6.32 6.94 17.91
CA GLU A 11 -6.49 7.90 19.02
C GLU A 11 -5.24 7.92 19.93
N GLU A 12 -4.70 6.74 20.26
CA GLU A 12 -3.55 6.60 21.17
C GLU A 12 -2.17 6.75 20.46
N TYR A 13 -2.09 6.37 19.19
CA TYR A 13 -0.86 6.38 18.39
C TYR A 13 -1.13 6.91 16.98
N PRO A 14 -1.27 8.25 16.81
CA PRO A 14 -1.65 8.87 15.55
C PRO A 14 -0.68 8.60 14.38
N GLU A 15 0.59 8.33 14.66
CA GLU A 15 1.62 8.00 13.68
C GLU A 15 1.60 6.54 13.24
N ALA A 16 0.80 5.68 13.89
CA ALA A 16 0.71 4.27 13.55
C ALA A 16 0.27 4.09 12.08
N PHE A 17 1.00 3.23 11.37
CA PHE A 17 0.47 2.63 10.15
C PHE A 17 -0.45 1.48 10.54
N ILE A 18 -1.75 1.64 10.30
CA ILE A 18 -2.78 0.71 10.75
C ILE A 18 -3.38 0.01 9.53
N THR A 19 -3.37 -1.32 9.55
CA THR A 19 -4.11 -2.14 8.59
C THR A 19 -5.20 -2.91 9.32
N THR A 20 -6.41 -2.90 8.76
CA THR A 20 -7.45 -3.87 9.12
C THR A 20 -7.45 -5.01 8.12
N SER A 21 -7.57 -6.24 8.60
CA SER A 21 -7.54 -7.41 7.73
C SER A 21 -8.74 -7.42 6.77
N ALA A 22 -9.90 -6.95 7.24
CA ALA A 22 -11.09 -6.73 6.42
C ALA A 22 -10.92 -5.61 5.37
N GLY A 23 -10.10 -4.59 5.65
CA GLY A 23 -9.84 -3.48 4.72
C GLY A 23 -8.89 -3.85 3.58
N VAL A 24 -7.95 -4.77 3.84
CA VAL A 24 -6.94 -5.22 2.87
C VAL A 24 -7.36 -6.48 2.09
N SER A 25 -7.87 -7.50 2.76
CA SER A 25 -8.20 -8.79 2.15
C SER A 25 -9.47 -9.38 2.77
N PRO A 26 -10.66 -9.04 2.26
CA PRO A 26 -11.94 -9.48 2.81
C PRO A 26 -12.28 -10.93 2.38
N MET A 27 -11.35 -11.86 2.60
CA MET A 27 -11.53 -13.28 2.29
C MET A 27 -12.08 -14.06 3.49
N PHE A 28 -12.87 -15.09 3.18
CA PHE A 28 -13.32 -16.08 4.16
C PHE A 28 -12.13 -16.95 4.59
N ARG A 29 -12.03 -17.22 5.90
CA ARG A 29 -10.88 -17.87 6.60
C ARG A 29 -9.67 -16.96 6.83
N GLU A 30 -8.89 -17.35 7.82
CA GLU A 30 -7.99 -16.47 8.58
C GLU A 30 -6.56 -16.44 8.06
N PHE A 31 -6.06 -17.53 7.46
CA PHE A 31 -4.64 -17.64 7.14
C PHE A 31 -4.21 -16.61 6.08
N GLU A 32 -4.87 -16.59 4.94
CA GLU A 32 -4.57 -15.65 3.86
C GLU A 32 -4.89 -14.22 4.28
N ARG A 33 -6.06 -14.00 4.91
CA ARG A 33 -6.49 -12.68 5.39
C ARG A 33 -5.47 -12.08 6.38
N PHE A 34 -5.01 -12.86 7.34
CA PHE A 34 -4.02 -12.45 8.33
C PHE A 34 -2.66 -12.20 7.68
N THR A 35 -2.19 -13.12 6.84
CA THR A 35 -0.86 -13.02 6.20
C THR A 35 -0.79 -11.80 5.28
N THR A 36 -1.83 -11.52 4.50
CA THR A 36 -1.88 -10.31 3.66
C THR A 36 -1.87 -9.03 4.51
N ALA A 37 -2.65 -8.97 5.59
CA ALA A 37 -2.67 -7.82 6.49
C ALA A 37 -1.32 -7.58 7.18
N LEU A 38 -0.64 -8.65 7.59
CA LEU A 38 0.71 -8.61 8.17
C LEU A 38 1.72 -8.05 7.18
N ILE A 39 1.73 -8.55 5.94
CA ILE A 39 2.64 -8.07 4.89
C ILE A 39 2.37 -6.58 4.62
N ASN A 40 1.10 -6.20 4.42
CA ASN A 40 0.70 -4.81 4.15
C ASN A 40 1.20 -3.85 5.25
N THR A 41 1.01 -4.22 6.51
CA THR A 41 1.43 -3.41 7.67
C THR A 41 2.95 -3.32 7.77
N TYR A 42 3.64 -4.44 7.56
CA TYR A 42 5.10 -4.51 7.71
C TYR A 42 5.85 -3.65 6.70
N ILE A 43 5.40 -3.65 5.44
CA ILE A 43 6.06 -2.88 4.37
C ILE A 43 5.56 -1.43 4.29
N GLY A 44 4.35 -1.15 4.78
CA GLY A 44 3.63 0.09 4.50
C GLY A 44 4.38 1.38 4.78
N PRO A 45 4.96 1.60 5.97
CA PRO A 45 5.71 2.82 6.24
C PRO A 45 6.87 3.06 5.27
N LYS A 46 7.59 2.00 4.86
CA LYS A 46 8.73 2.12 3.95
C LYS A 46 8.30 2.40 2.52
N VAL A 47 7.27 1.70 2.05
CA VAL A 47 6.75 1.86 0.69
C VAL A 47 6.09 3.23 0.53
N ALA A 48 5.27 3.66 1.49
CA ALA A 48 4.62 4.96 1.45
C ALA A 48 5.65 6.11 1.38
N ASN A 49 6.63 6.09 2.30
CA ASN A 49 7.72 7.08 2.28
C ASN A 49 8.48 7.09 0.95
N TYR A 50 8.71 5.92 0.33
CA TYR A 50 9.38 5.87 -0.97
C TYR A 50 8.56 6.52 -2.07
N VAL A 51 7.27 6.21 -2.15
CA VAL A 51 6.38 6.73 -3.19
C VAL A 51 6.14 8.22 -3.02
N ASP A 52 5.95 8.71 -1.79
CA ASP A 52 5.78 10.13 -1.49
C ASP A 52 7.04 10.93 -1.84
N ASN A 53 8.23 10.40 -1.53
CA ASN A 53 9.50 11.03 -1.91
C ASN A 53 9.71 11.04 -3.42
N LEU A 54 9.29 9.99 -4.12
CA LEU A 54 9.36 9.92 -5.58
C LEU A 54 8.43 10.96 -6.22
N GLU A 55 7.18 11.02 -5.81
CA GLU A 55 6.19 12.00 -6.29
C GLU A 55 6.70 13.43 -6.08
N THR A 56 7.16 13.73 -4.86
CA THR A 56 7.74 15.04 -4.53
C THR A 56 8.98 15.35 -5.38
N GLY A 57 9.84 14.35 -5.59
CA GLY A 57 11.04 14.49 -6.43
C GLY A 57 10.71 14.82 -7.89
N LEU A 58 9.69 14.18 -8.47
CA LEU A 58 9.24 14.43 -9.83
C LEU A 58 8.68 15.86 -9.98
N ILE A 59 7.86 16.29 -9.02
CA ILE A 59 7.30 17.66 -8.97
C ILE A 59 8.44 18.69 -8.92
N ASN A 60 9.42 18.49 -8.03
CA ASN A 60 10.55 19.39 -7.88
C ASN A 60 11.47 19.43 -9.11
N ALA A 61 11.52 18.33 -9.88
CA ALA A 61 12.25 18.26 -11.14
C ALA A 61 11.50 18.92 -12.32
N GLY A 62 10.28 19.42 -12.10
CA GLY A 62 9.43 20.00 -13.16
C GLY A 62 8.87 18.95 -14.11
N ILE A 63 8.87 17.67 -13.72
CA ILE A 63 8.27 16.59 -14.50
C ILE A 63 6.76 16.63 -14.25
N GLY A 64 6.00 17.00 -15.27
CA GLY A 64 4.54 17.01 -15.21
C GLY A 64 3.91 15.62 -15.39
N GLY A 65 2.65 15.48 -14.96
CA GLY A 65 1.85 14.27 -15.07
C GLY A 65 1.70 13.52 -13.74
N ASP A 66 0.78 12.56 -13.73
CA ASP A 66 0.46 11.78 -12.54
C ASP A 66 1.39 10.58 -12.40
N LEU A 67 2.05 10.45 -11.24
CA LEU A 67 2.83 9.25 -10.92
C LEU A 67 1.90 8.03 -10.88
N HIS A 68 2.29 6.99 -11.61
CA HIS A 68 1.65 5.68 -11.57
C HIS A 68 2.71 4.62 -11.26
N VAL A 69 2.38 3.73 -10.33
CA VAL A 69 3.23 2.62 -9.90
C VAL A 69 2.67 1.33 -10.49
N MET A 70 3.53 0.42 -10.93
CA MET A 70 3.09 -0.90 -11.39
C MET A 70 2.55 -1.71 -10.21
N ALA A 71 1.35 -2.27 -10.38
CA ALA A 71 0.74 -3.19 -9.43
C ALA A 71 1.07 -4.65 -9.79
N SER A 72 1.00 -5.55 -8.80
CA SER A 72 1.32 -6.97 -8.94
C SER A 72 0.40 -7.72 -9.90
N ASN A 73 -0.77 -7.17 -10.20
CA ASN A 73 -1.72 -7.73 -11.17
C ASN A 73 -1.44 -7.27 -12.61
N GLY A 74 -0.35 -6.53 -12.85
CA GLY A 74 0.00 -5.97 -14.16
C GLY A 74 -0.74 -4.67 -14.52
N GLY A 75 -1.54 -4.13 -13.61
CA GLY A 75 -2.16 -2.81 -13.75
C GLY A 75 -1.28 -1.69 -13.20
N ALA A 76 -1.83 -0.47 -13.20
CA ALA A 76 -1.22 0.68 -12.54
C ALA A 76 -2.00 1.06 -11.27
N CYS A 77 -1.29 1.54 -10.26
CA CYS A 77 -1.85 2.12 -9.03
C CYS A 77 -1.30 3.52 -8.80
N THR A 78 -2.13 4.38 -8.20
CA THR A 78 -1.72 5.73 -7.83
C THR A 78 -0.94 5.72 -6.51
N PRO A 79 -0.18 6.78 -6.19
CA PRO A 79 0.46 6.97 -4.89
C PRO A 79 -0.49 6.76 -3.72
N LEU A 80 -1.68 7.36 -3.78
CA LEU A 80 -2.73 7.19 -2.77
C LEU A 80 -3.09 5.71 -2.55
N MET A 81 -3.30 4.95 -3.63
CA MET A 81 -3.62 3.53 -3.54
C MET A 81 -2.47 2.72 -2.91
N VAL A 82 -1.22 3.07 -3.23
CA VAL A 82 -0.04 2.41 -2.65
C VAL A 82 0.12 2.76 -1.18
N ASN A 83 -0.20 3.98 -0.77
CA ASN A 83 -0.16 4.41 0.63
C ASN A 83 -1.21 3.69 1.47
N GLU A 84 -2.40 3.43 0.93
CA GLU A 84 -3.44 2.65 1.62
C GLU A 84 -3.17 1.14 1.60
N LYS A 85 -2.72 0.61 0.46
CA LYS A 85 -2.56 -0.83 0.20
C LYS A 85 -1.22 -1.13 -0.47
N PRO A 86 -0.09 -0.95 0.23
CA PRO A 86 1.26 -1.18 -0.30
C PRO A 86 1.48 -2.62 -0.78
N VAL A 87 0.71 -3.58 -0.26
CA VAL A 87 0.74 -4.98 -0.71
C VAL A 87 0.47 -5.13 -2.21
N LEU A 88 -0.20 -4.16 -2.84
CA LEU A 88 -0.44 -4.12 -4.29
C LEU A 88 0.84 -4.00 -5.14
N THR A 89 1.98 -3.69 -4.53
CA THR A 89 3.27 -3.53 -5.24
C THR A 89 4.19 -4.74 -5.11
N VAL A 90 3.83 -5.72 -4.28
CA VAL A 90 4.65 -6.91 -4.01
C VAL A 90 4.77 -7.77 -5.26
N LEU A 91 5.97 -7.94 -5.81
CA LEU A 91 6.24 -8.63 -7.08
C LEU A 91 5.72 -7.91 -8.34
N SER A 92 5.57 -6.59 -8.31
CA SER A 92 5.21 -5.80 -9.50
C SER A 92 6.26 -5.85 -10.62
N GLY A 93 7.55 -6.02 -10.28
CA GLY A 93 8.64 -6.12 -11.26
C GLY A 93 8.49 -7.28 -12.25
N PRO A 94 8.31 -8.54 -11.78
CA PRO A 94 7.98 -9.66 -12.65
C PRO A 94 6.71 -9.46 -13.49
N ALA A 95 5.66 -8.85 -12.93
CA ALA A 95 4.42 -8.57 -13.66
C ALA A 95 4.65 -7.59 -14.83
N ALA A 96 5.45 -6.55 -14.63
CA ALA A 96 5.86 -5.64 -15.70
C ALA A 96 6.62 -6.37 -16.82
N GLY A 97 7.49 -7.31 -16.45
CA GLY A 97 8.32 -8.05 -17.41
C GLY A 97 7.57 -9.07 -18.28
N ILE A 98 6.36 -9.49 -17.89
CA ILE A 98 5.50 -10.35 -18.72
C ILE A 98 4.69 -9.52 -19.73
N LEU A 99 4.44 -8.24 -19.43
CA LEU A 99 3.67 -7.33 -20.28
C LEU A 99 4.50 -6.63 -21.37
N GLY A 100 5.82 -6.52 -21.19
CA GLY A 100 6.75 -5.92 -22.16
C GLY A 100 7.32 -6.93 -23.13
#